data_AF-A0A4R9M1D4-F1
#
_entry.id   AF-A0A4R9M1D4-F1
#
_cell.length_a   1.000
_cell.length_b   1.000
_cell.length_c   1.000
_cell.angle_alpha   90.00
_cell.angle_beta   90.00
_cell.angle_gamma   90.00
#
_symmetry.space_group_name_H-M   'P 1'
#
loop_
_entity.id
_entity.type
_entity.pdbx_description
1 polymer ?
#
loop_
_entity_poly.entity_id
_entity_poly.type
_entity_poly.pdbx_seq_one_letter_code
_entity_poly.pdbx_strand_id
1 'polypeptide(L)'
;MVPLFGAVLTSLPENDRNLVSAWLRYSGLHLKEVNAKNWKDHSEGILFFSKSSPELAKELLEWSIEPLLCGNFDEQEKLNYYESGASLLWEESCRSVNSLPSYPPNLSYTNWAVYTANPIFDKHISTLLRSLGETVYVEGKFEHLLKRIQTSPIHLAILDWDSLGSSLPQCIERLKSIHKERQTLFLGLKDFDRDHLYRDLSLGISQISPSLFSGKDLLEVLARSLPVRKEREEENTRTSEFRRIKFEFQEKNLPMRYELTEEREKTVLENKEDTNVKNVRNLFRWLYGRSFEKKKII
;
A
#
# COMPACT_ATOMS: atom_id res chain seq x y z
N MET A 1 11.96 15.97 6.05
CA MET A 1 10.84 15.08 5.66
C MET A 1 11.39 14.05 4.71
N VAL A 2 11.09 12.76 4.92
CA VAL A 2 11.64 11.70 4.06
C VAL A 2 10.80 11.63 2.77
N PRO A 3 11.42 11.66 1.57
CA PRO A 3 10.70 11.51 0.31
C PRO A 3 10.03 10.13 0.18
N LEU A 4 8.99 10.03 -0.66
CA LEU A 4 8.28 8.77 -0.92
C LEU A 4 9.13 7.72 -1.65
N PHE A 5 10.14 8.18 -2.38
CA PHE A 5 11.02 7.35 -3.21
C PHE A 5 12.47 7.81 -3.05
N GLY A 6 13.42 6.90 -3.25
CA GLY A 6 14.85 7.18 -3.29
C GLY A 6 15.44 7.14 -4.71
N ALA A 7 14.68 6.62 -5.66
CA ALA A 7 15.07 6.54 -7.07
C ALA A 7 13.90 6.85 -8.01
N VAL A 8 14.20 7.37 -9.19
CA VAL A 8 13.26 7.57 -10.29
C VAL A 8 13.76 6.81 -11.50
N LEU A 9 12.94 5.87 -11.99
CA LEU A 9 13.17 5.09 -13.20
C LEU A 9 12.25 5.62 -14.28
N THR A 10 12.81 6.34 -15.26
CA THR A 10 12.00 7.02 -16.28
C THR A 10 11.94 6.26 -17.60
N SER A 11 10.75 6.25 -18.21
CA SER A 11 10.53 5.89 -19.62
C SER A 11 10.23 7.12 -20.49
N LEU A 12 10.29 8.32 -19.92
CA LEU A 12 9.91 9.56 -20.59
C LEU A 12 10.94 10.01 -21.64
N PRO A 13 10.49 10.70 -22.71
CA PRO A 13 11.36 11.43 -23.63
C PRO A 13 12.22 12.48 -22.92
N GLU A 14 13.31 12.89 -23.57
CA GLU A 14 14.31 13.79 -22.97
C GLU A 14 13.72 15.13 -22.45
N ASN A 15 12.85 15.77 -23.23
CA ASN A 15 12.23 17.04 -22.83
C ASN A 15 11.37 16.89 -21.57
N ASP A 16 10.55 15.85 -21.51
CA ASP A 16 9.66 15.57 -20.38
C ASP A 16 10.47 15.17 -19.14
N ARG A 17 11.53 14.39 -19.34
CA ARG A 17 12.48 14.03 -18.31
C ARG A 17 13.15 15.25 -17.69
N ASN A 18 13.55 16.23 -18.51
CA ASN A 18 14.15 17.48 -18.05
C ASN A 18 13.17 18.33 -17.23
N LEU A 19 11.88 18.33 -17.61
CA LEU A 19 10.83 18.99 -16.84
C LEU A 19 10.62 18.33 -15.46
N VAL A 20 10.52 17.01 -15.43
CA VAL A 20 10.38 16.24 -14.17
C VAL A 20 11.60 16.47 -13.27
N SER A 21 12.82 16.41 -13.81
CA SER A 21 14.03 16.63 -13.02
C SER A 21 14.12 18.06 -12.48
N ALA A 22 13.74 19.06 -13.27
CA ALA A 22 13.65 20.46 -12.82
C ALA A 22 12.61 20.62 -11.71
N TRP A 23 11.44 19.99 -11.83
CA TRP A 23 10.38 20.04 -10.82
C TRP A 23 10.79 19.39 -9.50
N LEU A 24 11.44 18.22 -9.55
CA LEU A 24 11.92 17.53 -8.35
C LEU A 24 12.97 18.38 -7.61
N ARG A 25 13.90 19.01 -8.35
CA ARG A 25 14.87 19.98 -7.79
C ARG A 25 14.16 21.19 -7.16
N TYR A 26 13.16 21.74 -7.86
CA TYR A 26 12.34 22.84 -7.35
C TYR A 26 11.58 22.45 -6.06
N SER A 27 11.17 21.19 -5.95
CA SER A 27 10.51 20.61 -4.76
C SER A 27 11.49 20.30 -3.61
N GLY A 28 12.75 20.71 -3.74
CA GLY A 28 13.79 20.59 -2.72
C GLY A 28 14.51 19.24 -2.72
N LEU A 29 14.33 18.39 -3.73
CA LEU A 29 15.02 17.11 -3.84
C LEU A 29 16.38 17.27 -4.52
N HIS A 30 17.42 16.70 -3.91
CA HIS A 30 18.76 16.65 -4.48
C HIS A 30 18.87 15.48 -5.45
N LEU A 31 18.84 15.73 -6.76
CA LEU A 31 18.92 14.68 -7.78
C LEU A 31 20.36 14.35 -8.18
N LYS A 32 20.62 13.07 -8.41
CA LYS A 32 21.83 12.55 -9.05
C LYS A 32 21.46 11.78 -10.30
N GLU A 33 21.85 12.29 -11.46
CA GLU A 33 21.65 11.57 -12.72
C GLU A 33 22.64 10.42 -12.82
N VAL A 34 22.12 9.20 -12.94
CA VAL A 34 22.89 7.97 -12.85
C VAL A 34 22.47 6.96 -13.93
N ASN A 35 23.26 5.91 -14.07
CA ASN A 35 22.96 4.76 -14.89
C ASN A 35 23.14 3.46 -14.08
N ALA A 36 22.77 2.33 -14.66
CA ALA A 36 22.83 1.04 -13.99
C ALA A 36 24.24 0.62 -13.51
N LYS A 37 25.32 1.24 -14.01
CA LYS A 37 26.70 0.88 -13.68
C LYS A 37 27.30 1.72 -12.55
N ASN A 38 26.86 2.97 -12.38
CA ASN A 38 27.52 3.93 -11.47
C ASN A 38 26.65 4.39 -10.31
N TRP A 39 25.38 3.97 -10.22
CA TRP A 39 24.47 4.48 -9.20
C TRP A 39 24.94 4.18 -7.77
N LYS A 40 25.68 3.08 -7.56
CA LYS A 40 26.25 2.68 -6.26
C LYS A 40 27.37 3.60 -5.77
N ASP A 41 27.95 4.41 -6.65
CA ASP A 41 28.96 5.41 -6.28
C ASP A 41 28.32 6.64 -5.61
N HIS A 42 27.00 6.71 -5.58
CA HIS A 42 26.23 7.82 -5.05
C HIS A 42 25.41 7.38 -3.83
N SER A 43 25.89 7.72 -2.63
CA SER A 43 25.23 7.39 -1.35
C SER A 43 24.15 8.39 -0.93
N GLU A 44 24.05 9.54 -1.59
CA GLU A 44 23.18 10.64 -1.18
C GLU A 44 22.34 11.18 -2.34
N GLY A 45 21.09 11.56 -2.00
CA GLY A 45 20.13 12.15 -2.93
C GLY A 45 19.19 11.14 -3.59
N ILE A 46 18.36 11.64 -4.49
CA ILE A 46 17.46 10.85 -5.32
C ILE A 46 18.20 10.43 -6.58
N LEU A 47 18.31 9.12 -6.80
CA LEU A 47 18.93 8.55 -7.99
C LEU A 47 17.97 8.68 -9.18
N PHE A 48 18.39 9.39 -10.21
CA PHE A 48 17.56 9.68 -11.38
C PHE A 48 18.13 8.96 -12.60
N PHE A 49 17.47 7.86 -13.00
CA PHE A 49 17.93 6.99 -14.07
C PHE A 49 17.32 7.41 -15.40
N SER A 50 18.13 7.41 -16.46
CA SER A 50 17.69 7.69 -17.83
C SER A 50 17.05 6.49 -18.54
N LYS A 51 17.18 5.29 -17.96
CA LYS A 51 16.58 4.05 -18.43
C LYS A 51 16.03 3.26 -17.25
N SER A 52 14.85 2.69 -17.44
CA SER A 52 14.17 1.85 -16.47
C SER A 52 14.32 0.37 -16.86
N SER A 53 14.55 -0.52 -15.90
CA SER A 53 14.36 -1.96 -16.09
C SER A 53 13.85 -2.62 -14.80
N PRO A 54 13.09 -3.73 -14.89
CA PRO A 54 12.62 -4.47 -13.72
C PRO A 54 13.76 -4.99 -12.84
N GLU A 55 14.87 -5.43 -13.43
CA GLU A 55 16.04 -5.91 -12.70
C GLU A 55 16.67 -4.81 -11.86
N LEU A 56 16.76 -3.60 -12.41
CA LEU A 56 17.24 -2.43 -11.69
C LEU A 56 16.29 -2.06 -10.55
N ALA A 57 14.97 -2.10 -10.77
CA ALA A 57 13.99 -1.84 -9.71
C ALA A 57 14.13 -2.86 -8.56
N LYS A 58 14.30 -4.14 -8.89
CA LYS A 58 14.55 -5.20 -7.92
C LYS A 58 15.84 -4.95 -7.12
N GLU A 59 16.92 -4.63 -7.79
CA GLU A 59 18.20 -4.33 -7.14
C GLU A 59 18.09 -3.14 -6.19
N LEU A 60 17.44 -2.05 -6.61
CA LEU A 60 17.20 -0.89 -5.75
C LEU A 60 16.42 -1.27 -4.47
N LEU A 61 15.40 -2.11 -4.61
CA LEU A 61 14.59 -2.60 -3.49
C LEU A 61 15.40 -3.48 -2.51
N GLU A 62 16.32 -4.30 -3.02
CA GLU A 62 17.26 -5.08 -2.19
C GLU A 62 18.17 -4.16 -1.36
N TRP A 63 18.51 -2.98 -1.89
CA TRP A 63 19.24 -1.92 -1.18
C TRP A 63 18.33 -1.00 -0.35
N SER A 64 17.06 -1.36 -0.17
CA SER A 64 16.06 -0.56 0.56
C SER A 64 15.80 0.83 -0.03
N ILE A 65 16.03 1.00 -1.34
CA ILE A 65 15.74 2.23 -2.08
C ILE A 65 14.42 2.03 -2.83
N GLU A 66 13.39 2.79 -2.45
CA GLU A 66 12.09 2.69 -3.11
C GLU A 66 12.13 3.36 -4.51
N PRO A 67 11.84 2.64 -5.60
CA PRO A 67 11.79 3.20 -6.94
C PRO A 67 10.41 3.80 -7.27
N LEU A 68 10.42 5.00 -7.85
CA LEU A 68 9.29 5.57 -8.57
C LEU A 68 9.45 5.26 -10.07
N LEU A 69 8.50 4.53 -10.63
CA LEU A 69 8.37 4.39 -12.08
C LEU A 69 7.71 5.67 -12.61
N CYS A 70 8.33 6.30 -13.61
CA CYS A 70 7.89 7.58 -14.14
C CYS A 70 7.71 7.50 -15.65
N GLY A 71 6.47 7.67 -16.11
CA GLY A 71 6.10 7.58 -17.52
C GLY A 71 5.17 6.41 -17.82
N ASN A 72 5.05 6.09 -19.10
CA ASN A 72 4.16 5.05 -19.59
C ASN A 72 4.91 3.72 -19.68
N PHE A 73 4.25 2.66 -19.25
CA PHE A 73 4.74 1.29 -19.33
C PHE A 73 3.60 0.41 -19.84
N ASP A 74 3.91 -0.56 -20.68
CA ASP A 74 2.90 -1.51 -21.13
C ASP A 74 2.49 -2.49 -20.00
N GLU A 75 1.44 -3.28 -20.22
CA GLU A 75 0.93 -4.20 -19.19
C GLU A 75 1.92 -5.31 -18.82
N GLN A 76 2.77 -5.74 -19.76
CA GLN A 76 3.77 -6.76 -19.49
C GLN A 76 4.92 -6.19 -18.68
N GLU A 77 5.37 -4.98 -19.00
CA GLU A 77 6.35 -4.24 -18.20
C GLU A 77 5.83 -3.99 -16.79
N LYS A 78 4.59 -3.51 -16.66
CA LYS A 78 3.92 -3.33 -15.36
C LYS A 78 3.93 -4.63 -14.57
N LEU A 79 3.57 -5.76 -15.19
CA LEU A 79 3.62 -7.07 -14.52
C LEU A 79 5.03 -7.42 -14.03
N ASN A 80 6.06 -7.20 -14.86
CA ASN A 80 7.44 -7.50 -14.47
C ASN A 80 7.92 -6.60 -13.30
N TYR A 81 7.55 -5.32 -13.30
CA TYR A 81 7.83 -4.40 -12.19
C TYR A 81 7.10 -4.78 -10.91
N TYR A 82 5.83 -5.20 -11.05
CA TYR A 82 5.02 -5.71 -9.95
C TYR A 82 5.68 -6.94 -9.31
N GLU A 83 6.10 -7.93 -10.12
CA GLU A 83 6.80 -9.12 -9.64
C GLU A 83 8.17 -8.80 -9.02
N SER A 84 8.76 -7.66 -9.39
CA SER A 84 9.99 -7.15 -8.78
C SER A 84 9.74 -6.43 -7.44
N GLY A 85 8.48 -6.16 -7.07
CA GLY A 85 8.08 -5.46 -5.85
C GLY A 85 7.95 -3.95 -5.95
N ALA A 86 8.08 -3.37 -7.16
CA ALA A 86 7.90 -1.93 -7.37
C ALA A 86 6.43 -1.56 -7.19
N SER A 87 6.15 -0.51 -6.42
CA SER A 87 4.77 -0.13 -6.06
C SER A 87 4.34 1.21 -6.65
N LEU A 88 5.26 2.15 -6.80
CA LEU A 88 4.97 3.52 -7.16
C LEU A 88 5.07 3.71 -8.67
N LEU A 89 3.97 4.10 -9.31
CA LEU A 89 3.95 4.46 -10.72
C LEU A 89 3.27 5.81 -10.92
N TRP A 90 3.99 6.76 -11.52
CA TRP A 90 3.44 8.01 -11.99
C TRP A 90 3.32 8.01 -13.51
N GLU A 91 2.13 7.71 -14.00
CA GLU A 91 1.75 7.60 -15.43
C GLU A 91 1.11 8.90 -15.96
N GLU A 92 1.09 9.96 -15.17
CA GLU A 92 0.49 11.24 -15.56
C GLU A 92 1.32 11.96 -16.64
N SER A 93 0.67 12.85 -17.38
CA SER A 93 1.37 13.71 -18.33
C SER A 93 2.41 14.59 -17.60
N CYS A 94 3.58 14.80 -18.23
CA CYS A 94 4.58 15.76 -17.77
C CYS A 94 4.01 17.17 -17.54
N ARG A 95 2.91 17.53 -18.23
CA ARG A 95 2.20 18.81 -18.03
C ARG A 95 1.52 18.93 -16.67
N SER A 96 1.25 17.79 -16.03
CA SER A 96 0.68 17.66 -14.69
C SER A 96 1.77 17.41 -13.65
N VAL A 97 3.02 17.86 -13.85
CA VAL A 97 4.12 17.60 -12.91
C VAL A 97 3.85 18.07 -11.48
N ASN A 98 2.96 19.06 -11.31
CA ASN A 98 2.45 19.50 -10.02
C ASN A 98 1.62 18.44 -9.27
N SER A 99 1.13 17.40 -9.95
CA SER A 99 0.46 16.25 -9.36
C SER A 99 1.42 15.21 -8.81
N LEU A 100 2.72 15.27 -9.13
CA LEU A 100 3.71 14.30 -8.67
C LEU A 100 3.96 14.45 -7.15
N PRO A 101 3.50 13.51 -6.31
CA PRO A 101 3.69 13.63 -4.88
C PRO A 101 5.11 13.19 -4.53
N SER A 102 5.88 14.09 -3.90
CA SER A 102 7.26 13.80 -3.47
C SER A 102 7.35 13.36 -2.01
N TYR A 103 6.36 13.72 -1.20
CA TYR A 103 6.34 13.52 0.25
C TYR A 103 5.01 12.94 0.71
N PRO A 104 5.00 12.12 1.78
CA PRO A 104 3.76 11.63 2.35
C PRO A 104 2.93 12.78 2.93
N PRO A 105 1.59 12.65 2.94
CA PRO A 105 0.74 13.63 3.59
C PRO A 105 0.79 13.41 5.12
N ASN A 106 0.88 14.48 5.91
CA ASN A 106 0.98 14.41 7.38
C ASN A 106 -0.39 14.18 8.05
N LEU A 107 -1.02 13.02 7.83
CA LEU A 107 -2.47 12.87 8.09
C LEU A 107 -2.87 11.81 9.11
N SER A 108 -2.02 10.81 9.40
CA SER A 108 -2.39 9.71 10.29
C SER A 108 -1.18 9.12 11.00
N TYR A 109 -1.42 8.53 12.17
CA TYR A 109 -0.39 7.93 13.04
C TYR A 109 -0.86 6.58 13.58
N THR A 110 -1.48 5.76 12.72
CA THR A 110 -1.83 4.40 13.11
C THR A 110 -0.67 3.45 12.84
N ASN A 111 -0.63 2.37 13.63
CA ASN A 111 0.45 1.39 13.61
C ASN A 111 -0.16 0.12 13.06
N TRP A 112 0.39 -0.33 11.95
CA TRP A 112 -0.08 -1.46 11.18
C TRP A 112 0.90 -2.62 11.30
N ALA A 113 0.37 -3.84 11.41
CA ALA A 113 1.15 -5.05 11.20
C ALA A 113 0.59 -5.83 10.00
N VAL A 114 1.47 -6.34 9.14
CA VAL A 114 1.07 -7.01 7.89
C VAL A 114 1.72 -8.37 7.80
N TYR A 115 0.91 -9.39 7.50
CA TYR A 115 1.36 -10.73 7.16
C TYR A 115 0.39 -11.38 6.15
N THR A 116 0.87 -11.59 4.92
CA THR A 116 0.12 -12.33 3.89
C THR A 116 0.84 -13.60 3.42
N ALA A 117 1.98 -13.94 4.02
CA ALA A 117 2.90 -14.98 3.54
C ALA A 117 3.36 -14.79 2.08
N ASN A 118 3.14 -13.60 1.51
CA ASN A 118 3.61 -13.16 0.21
C ASN A 118 4.42 -11.87 0.39
N PRO A 119 5.76 -11.94 0.41
CA PRO A 119 6.61 -10.78 0.67
C PRO A 119 6.42 -9.63 -0.33
N ILE A 120 6.10 -9.93 -1.59
CA ILE A 120 5.85 -8.91 -2.63
C ILE A 120 4.55 -8.18 -2.30
N PHE A 121 3.50 -8.90 -1.93
CA PHE A 121 2.23 -8.27 -1.57
C PHE A 121 2.31 -7.48 -0.26
N ASP A 122 2.98 -8.05 0.75
CA ASP A 122 3.29 -7.35 1.99
C ASP A 122 4.04 -6.03 1.72
N LYS A 123 4.99 -6.05 0.77
CA LYS A 123 5.71 -4.86 0.32
C LYS A 123 4.76 -3.83 -0.27
N HIS A 124 3.90 -4.18 -1.21
CA HIS A 124 2.94 -3.25 -1.81
C HIS A 124 2.00 -2.62 -0.77
N ILE A 125 1.44 -3.42 0.13
CA ILE A 125 0.60 -2.94 1.23
C ILE A 125 1.41 -1.97 2.10
N SER A 126 2.63 -2.35 2.49
CA SER A 126 3.46 -1.52 3.35
C SER A 126 3.85 -0.19 2.70
N THR A 127 4.17 -0.19 1.41
CA THR A 127 4.50 1.03 0.67
C THR A 127 3.27 1.93 0.53
N LEU A 128 2.08 1.38 0.25
CA LEU A 128 0.83 2.15 0.22
C LEU A 128 0.55 2.86 1.55
N LEU A 129 0.54 2.09 2.63
CA LEU A 129 0.25 2.59 3.97
C LEU A 129 1.28 3.66 4.42
N ARG A 130 2.58 3.39 4.23
CA ARG A 130 3.66 4.35 4.56
C ARG A 130 3.59 5.63 3.72
N SER A 131 3.24 5.51 2.44
CA SER A 131 3.07 6.68 1.57
C SER A 131 1.92 7.59 2.00
N LEU A 132 0.96 7.06 2.77
CA LEU A 132 -0.14 7.83 3.37
C LEU A 132 0.15 8.30 4.80
N GLY A 133 1.37 8.09 5.29
CA GLY A 133 1.85 8.55 6.60
C GLY A 133 1.73 7.52 7.73
N GLU A 134 1.28 6.29 7.44
CA GLU A 134 1.11 5.27 8.48
C GLU A 134 2.44 4.59 8.87
N THR A 135 2.51 4.11 10.11
CA THR A 135 3.63 3.28 10.57
C THR A 135 3.32 1.80 10.31
N VAL A 136 4.20 1.09 9.60
CA VAL A 136 3.91 -0.29 9.15
C VAL A 136 5.06 -1.24 9.48
N TYR A 137 4.70 -2.35 10.13
CA TYR A 137 5.56 -3.49 10.41
C TYR A 137 5.17 -4.66 9.50
N VAL A 138 6.10 -5.13 8.68
CA VAL A 138 5.92 -6.34 7.87
C VAL A 138 6.64 -7.48 8.56
N GLU A 139 5.93 -8.57 8.81
CA GLU A 139 6.47 -9.71 9.53
C GLU A 139 6.57 -10.90 8.58
N GLY A 140 7.74 -11.52 8.44
CA GLY A 140 7.94 -12.65 7.51
C GLY A 140 7.37 -13.98 7.99
N LYS A 141 6.93 -14.06 9.26
CA LYS A 141 6.36 -15.25 9.89
C LYS A 141 5.18 -14.86 10.77
N PHE A 142 4.14 -15.68 10.78
CA PHE A 142 2.95 -15.46 11.60
C PHE A 142 3.28 -15.33 13.10
N GLU A 143 4.21 -16.13 13.63
CA GLU A 143 4.62 -16.04 15.04
C GLU A 143 5.21 -14.68 15.41
N HIS A 144 5.91 -14.03 14.46
CA HIS A 144 6.46 -12.71 14.68
C HIS A 144 5.36 -11.65 14.69
N LEU A 145 4.32 -11.81 13.85
CA LEU A 145 3.10 -10.98 13.91
C LEU A 145 2.45 -11.05 15.29
N LEU A 146 2.25 -12.26 15.82
CA LEU A 146 1.65 -12.44 17.15
C LEU A 146 2.47 -11.73 18.23
N LYS A 147 3.80 -11.94 18.23
CA LYS A 147 4.71 -11.28 19.17
C LYS A 147 4.70 -9.76 19.01
N ARG A 148 4.62 -9.25 17.78
CA ARG A 148 4.53 -7.81 17.48
C ARG A 148 3.29 -7.19 18.11
N ILE A 149 2.13 -7.80 17.92
CA ILE A 149 0.86 -7.34 18.49
C ILE A 149 0.89 -7.38 20.03
N GLN A 150 1.53 -8.39 20.61
CA GLN A 150 1.66 -8.50 22.06
C GLN A 150 2.59 -7.46 22.68
N THR A 151 3.64 -7.06 21.97
CA THR A 151 4.75 -6.24 22.52
C THR A 151 4.73 -4.77 22.07
N SER A 152 4.03 -4.44 21.00
CA SER A 152 4.01 -3.10 20.40
C SER A 152 2.56 -2.60 20.28
N PRO A 153 2.32 -1.27 20.28
CA PRO A 153 0.99 -0.73 20.05
C PRO A 153 0.60 -0.92 18.57
N ILE A 154 -0.11 -2.00 18.26
CA ILE A 154 -0.65 -2.27 16.91
C ILE A 154 -2.15 -1.98 16.93
N HIS A 155 -2.55 -0.99 16.13
CA HIS A 155 -3.95 -0.59 16.01
C HIS A 155 -4.68 -1.45 14.99
N LEU A 156 -4.02 -1.75 13.87
CA LEU A 156 -4.57 -2.47 12.73
C LEU A 156 -3.63 -3.59 12.30
N ALA A 157 -4.17 -4.76 11.98
CA ALA A 157 -3.41 -5.90 11.47
C ALA A 157 -4.06 -6.44 10.19
N ILE A 158 -3.26 -6.72 9.17
CA ILE A 158 -3.68 -7.40 7.95
C ILE A 158 -3.15 -8.84 8.02
N LEU A 159 -4.04 -9.81 7.84
CA LEU A 159 -3.74 -11.23 7.96
C LEU A 159 -4.34 -12.02 6.79
N ASP A 160 -3.51 -12.83 6.12
CA ASP A 160 -4.01 -13.86 5.20
C ASP A 160 -4.36 -15.16 5.93
N TRP A 161 -5.65 -15.42 6.05
CA TRP A 161 -6.18 -16.63 6.68
C TRP A 161 -5.90 -17.89 5.87
N ASP A 162 -5.85 -17.80 4.54
CA ASP A 162 -5.57 -18.94 3.66
C ASP A 162 -4.13 -19.43 3.77
N SER A 163 -3.21 -18.52 4.11
CA SER A 163 -1.80 -18.83 4.33
C SER A 163 -1.53 -19.71 5.56
N LEU A 164 -2.46 -19.76 6.52
CA LEU A 164 -2.29 -20.51 7.77
C LEU A 164 -2.53 -22.02 7.59
N GLY A 165 -3.25 -22.42 6.54
CA GLY A 165 -3.48 -23.82 6.20
C GLY A 165 -4.00 -24.65 7.37
N SER A 166 -3.34 -25.78 7.67
CA SER A 166 -3.75 -26.70 8.74
C SER A 166 -3.61 -26.11 10.16
N SER A 167 -2.83 -25.05 10.34
CA SER A 167 -2.64 -24.38 11.63
C SER A 167 -3.76 -23.40 12.00
N LEU A 168 -4.69 -23.14 11.07
CA LEU A 168 -5.76 -22.15 11.21
C LEU A 168 -6.53 -22.25 12.56
N PRO A 169 -7.00 -23.43 13.02
CA PRO A 169 -7.74 -23.51 14.29
C PRO A 169 -6.91 -23.06 15.49
N GLN A 170 -5.63 -23.44 15.56
CA GLN A 170 -4.73 -23.07 16.65
C GLN A 170 -4.41 -21.57 16.62
N CYS A 171 -4.24 -21.00 15.42
CA CYS A 171 -4.01 -19.58 15.24
C CYS A 171 -5.21 -18.73 15.68
N ILE A 172 -6.44 -19.16 15.36
CA ILE A 172 -7.66 -18.48 15.78
C ILE A 172 -7.74 -18.41 17.30
N GLU A 173 -7.51 -19.51 18.02
CA GLU A 173 -7.58 -19.50 19.50
C GLU A 173 -6.53 -18.57 20.12
N ARG A 174 -5.31 -18.53 19.56
CA ARG A 174 -4.27 -17.60 20.02
C ARG A 174 -4.66 -16.14 19.75
N LEU A 175 -5.22 -15.84 18.58
CA LEU A 175 -5.70 -14.51 18.23
C LEU A 175 -6.88 -14.07 19.08
N LYS A 176 -7.81 -14.98 19.43
CA LYS A 176 -8.90 -14.69 20.39
C LYS A 176 -8.35 -14.28 21.76
N SER A 177 -7.31 -14.97 22.24
CA SER A 177 -6.65 -14.59 23.49
C SER A 177 -6.06 -13.19 23.41
N ILE A 178 -5.32 -12.90 22.32
CA ILE A 178 -4.72 -11.58 22.11
C ILE A 178 -5.79 -10.50 21.98
N HIS A 179 -6.88 -10.76 21.25
CA HIS A 179 -7.95 -9.78 21.03
C HIS A 179 -8.68 -9.39 22.32
N LYS A 180 -8.73 -10.29 23.32
CA LYS A 180 -9.25 -9.96 24.66
C LYS A 180 -8.33 -9.02 25.45
N GLU A 181 -7.03 -9.10 25.21
CA GLU A 181 -6.00 -8.34 25.93
C GLU A 181 -5.64 -7.02 25.22
N ARG A 182 -5.81 -6.96 23.90
CA ARG A 182 -5.38 -5.87 23.03
C ARG A 182 -6.50 -5.44 22.09
N GLN A 183 -6.70 -4.13 21.99
CA GLN A 183 -7.63 -3.50 21.04
C GLN A 183 -6.97 -3.38 19.66
N THR A 184 -6.67 -4.51 19.02
CA THR A 184 -6.19 -4.56 17.62
C THR A 184 -7.33 -4.97 16.71
N LEU A 185 -7.52 -4.23 15.62
CA LEU A 185 -8.49 -4.53 14.58
C LEU A 185 -7.84 -5.35 13.47
N PHE A 186 -8.46 -6.47 13.07
CA PHE A 186 -7.89 -7.36 12.07
C PHE A 186 -8.65 -7.32 10.76
N LEU A 187 -8.00 -6.85 9.69
CA LEU A 187 -8.48 -7.02 8.32
C LEU A 187 -8.03 -8.39 7.79
N GLY A 188 -8.99 -9.25 7.48
CA GLY A 188 -8.70 -10.60 6.99
C GLY A 188 -8.69 -10.67 5.46
N LEU A 189 -7.67 -11.31 4.90
CA LEU A 189 -7.70 -11.77 3.51
C LEU A 189 -8.28 -13.18 3.46
N LYS A 190 -9.14 -13.39 2.47
CA LYS A 190 -9.72 -14.70 2.17
C LYS A 190 -9.92 -14.85 0.67
N ASP A 191 -9.52 -16.01 0.16
CA ASP A 191 -9.90 -16.54 -1.14
C ASP A 191 -11.32 -17.13 -1.03
N PHE A 192 -12.26 -16.47 -1.71
CA PHE A 192 -13.67 -16.85 -1.73
C PHE A 192 -13.97 -17.96 -2.74
N ASP A 193 -13.03 -18.27 -3.65
CA ASP A 193 -13.19 -19.30 -4.68
C ASP A 193 -12.65 -20.67 -4.23
N ARG A 194 -12.13 -20.77 -2.99
CA ARG A 194 -11.53 -21.99 -2.43
C ARG A 194 -12.58 -23.00 -1.96
N ASP A 195 -12.38 -24.28 -2.30
CA ASP A 195 -13.26 -25.44 -1.99
C ASP A 195 -13.65 -25.64 -0.51
N HIS A 196 -12.99 -24.96 0.44
CA HIS A 196 -13.21 -25.12 1.88
C HIS A 196 -13.62 -23.84 2.61
N LEU A 197 -14.04 -22.80 1.88
CA LEU A 197 -14.45 -21.49 2.44
C LEU A 197 -15.38 -21.62 3.65
N TYR A 198 -16.51 -22.32 3.53
CA TYR A 198 -17.50 -22.44 4.61
C TYR A 198 -16.94 -23.14 5.86
N ARG A 199 -16.05 -24.11 5.67
CA ARG A 199 -15.38 -24.80 6.77
C ARG A 199 -14.44 -23.85 7.49
N ASP A 200 -13.65 -23.06 6.76
CA ASP A 200 -12.71 -22.11 7.36
C ASP A 200 -13.46 -21.00 8.12
N LEU A 201 -14.56 -20.50 7.56
CA LEU A 201 -15.41 -19.49 8.20
C LEU A 201 -16.04 -20.00 9.50
N SER A 202 -16.47 -21.27 9.55
CA SER A 202 -17.10 -21.84 10.74
C SER A 202 -16.14 -22.02 11.93
N LEU A 203 -14.82 -21.96 11.69
CA LEU A 203 -13.82 -21.94 12.75
C LEU A 203 -13.78 -20.63 13.54
N GLY A 204 -14.52 -19.61 13.11
CA GLY A 204 -14.65 -18.34 13.83
C GLY A 204 -13.71 -17.24 13.36
N ILE A 205 -13.25 -17.28 12.11
CA ILE A 205 -12.47 -16.20 11.48
C ILE A 205 -13.17 -14.84 11.65
N SER A 206 -14.49 -14.78 11.45
CA SER A 206 -15.30 -13.56 11.55
C SER A 206 -15.35 -12.94 12.95
N GLN A 207 -15.00 -13.70 13.99
CA GLN A 207 -14.90 -13.19 15.37
C GLN A 207 -13.62 -12.38 15.58
N ILE A 208 -12.60 -12.58 14.74
CA ILE A 208 -11.33 -11.85 14.77
C ILE A 208 -11.29 -10.79 13.67
N SER A 209 -11.69 -11.16 12.46
CA SER A 209 -11.78 -10.29 11.29
C SER A 209 -13.23 -10.12 10.84
N PRO A 210 -13.97 -9.13 11.38
CA PRO A 210 -15.38 -8.88 11.04
C PRO A 210 -15.63 -8.65 9.55
N SER A 211 -14.64 -8.13 8.81
CA SER A 211 -14.69 -8.05 7.35
C SER A 211 -13.52 -8.78 6.72
N LEU A 212 -13.83 -9.46 5.61
CA LEU A 212 -12.89 -10.22 4.80
C LEU A 212 -12.79 -9.61 3.41
N PHE A 213 -11.59 -9.63 2.85
CA PHE A 213 -11.27 -9.05 1.56
C PHE A 213 -10.62 -10.09 0.66
N SER A 214 -10.92 -10.03 -0.64
CA SER A 214 -10.08 -10.73 -1.61
C SER A 214 -8.74 -10.00 -1.70
N GLY A 215 -7.68 -10.71 -2.06
CA GLY A 215 -6.39 -10.05 -2.31
C GLY A 215 -6.54 -8.92 -3.34
N LYS A 216 -7.28 -9.18 -4.43
CA LYS A 216 -7.50 -8.27 -5.58
C LYS A 216 -8.07 -6.91 -5.17
N ASP A 217 -8.91 -6.91 -4.14
CA ASP A 217 -9.64 -5.72 -3.71
C ASP A 217 -8.90 -4.92 -2.62
N LEU A 218 -8.08 -5.58 -1.81
CA LEU A 218 -7.57 -5.01 -0.57
C LEU A 218 -6.81 -3.69 -0.79
N LEU A 219 -5.91 -3.62 -1.78
CA LEU A 219 -5.13 -2.39 -2.02
C LEU A 219 -6.01 -1.21 -2.42
N GLU A 220 -7.01 -1.44 -3.27
CA GLU A 220 -7.94 -0.39 -3.67
C GLU A 220 -8.77 0.07 -2.47
N VAL A 221 -9.31 -0.88 -1.70
CA VAL A 221 -10.08 -0.59 -0.49
C VAL A 221 -9.23 0.23 0.48
N LEU A 222 -8.01 -0.21 0.79
CA LEU A 222 -7.11 0.52 1.70
C LEU A 222 -6.80 1.93 1.19
N ALA A 223 -6.44 2.07 -0.08
CA ALA A 223 -6.11 3.37 -0.67
C ALA A 223 -7.28 4.34 -0.56
N ARG A 224 -8.51 3.87 -0.80
CA ARG A 224 -9.73 4.69 -0.72
C ARG A 224 -10.18 4.97 0.72
N SER A 225 -9.87 4.07 1.66
CA SER A 225 -10.23 4.20 3.09
C SER A 225 -9.33 5.17 3.86
N LEU A 226 -8.11 5.40 3.37
CA LEU A 226 -7.09 6.18 4.06
C LEU A 226 -6.92 7.59 3.49
N PRO A 227 -6.71 8.62 4.31
CA PRO A 227 -6.34 8.56 5.73
C PRO A 227 -7.54 8.42 6.67
N VAL A 228 -7.34 7.67 7.76
CA VAL A 228 -8.39 7.26 8.71
C VAL A 228 -9.12 8.46 9.37
N ARG A 229 -8.43 9.60 9.58
CA ARG A 229 -8.90 10.74 10.42
C ARG A 229 -9.55 11.91 9.66
N LYS A 230 -9.69 11.83 8.33
CA LYS A 230 -10.35 12.88 7.54
C LYS A 230 -11.72 12.40 7.06
N GLU A 231 -12.72 12.44 7.94
CA GLU A 231 -14.11 12.36 7.48
C GLU A 231 -14.57 13.74 6.97
N ARG A 232 -15.19 13.78 5.78
CA ARG A 232 -15.87 14.96 5.23
C ARG A 232 -17.38 14.75 5.32
N GLU A 233 -18.12 15.83 5.60
CA GLU A 233 -19.59 15.86 5.56
C GLU A 233 -20.13 15.65 4.13
N GLU A 234 -21.32 15.07 4.05
CA GLU A 234 -21.90 14.49 2.84
C GLU A 234 -22.73 15.47 1.98
N GLU A 235 -22.44 15.63 0.69
CA GLU A 235 -23.42 16.15 -0.31
C GLU A 235 -23.41 15.37 -1.66
N ASN A 236 -24.55 15.31 -2.35
CA ASN A 236 -24.92 14.32 -3.40
C ASN A 236 -24.50 14.68 -4.86
N THR A 237 -23.86 13.76 -5.62
CA THR A 237 -24.29 13.13 -6.93
C THR A 237 -23.16 12.40 -7.73
N ARG A 238 -23.50 11.24 -8.35
CA ARG A 238 -22.91 10.35 -9.43
C ARG A 238 -21.39 10.23 -9.69
N THR A 239 -20.78 9.09 -10.07
CA THR A 239 -21.07 7.63 -10.04
C THR A 239 -19.75 6.88 -10.26
N SER A 240 -19.25 6.24 -9.20
CA SER A 240 -18.65 4.91 -9.23
C SER A 240 -18.81 4.38 -7.80
N GLU A 241 -19.42 3.20 -7.67
CA GLU A 241 -19.57 2.55 -6.38
C GLU A 241 -18.23 1.92 -6.03
N PHE A 242 -17.72 2.23 -4.85
CA PHE A 242 -16.48 1.65 -4.35
C PHE A 242 -16.64 1.22 -2.91
N ARG A 243 -15.89 0.20 -2.54
CA ARG A 243 -15.83 -0.28 -1.16
C ARG A 243 -14.76 0.49 -0.40
N ARG A 244 -15.07 0.91 0.82
CA ARG A 244 -14.11 1.46 1.78
C ARG A 244 -14.38 0.97 3.18
N ILE A 245 -13.35 1.04 4.01
CA ILE A 245 -13.40 0.79 5.44
C ILE A 245 -13.69 2.13 6.11
N LYS A 246 -14.81 2.20 6.82
CA LYS A 246 -15.14 3.30 7.71
C LYS A 246 -14.75 2.92 9.14
N PHE A 247 -14.06 3.81 9.84
CA PHE A 247 -13.54 3.55 11.18
C PHE A 247 -14.33 4.33 12.23
N GLU A 248 -14.69 3.68 13.32
CA GLU A 248 -15.21 4.33 14.51
C GLU A 248 -14.07 4.56 15.51
N PHE A 249 -14.05 5.73 16.15
CA PHE A 249 -12.94 6.15 17.01
C PHE A 249 -13.35 6.37 18.46
N GLN A 250 -12.44 6.03 19.37
CA GLN A 250 -12.46 6.51 20.76
C GLN A 250 -11.45 7.66 20.92
N GLU A 251 -11.85 8.70 21.66
CA GLU A 251 -11.01 9.87 21.98
C GLU A 251 -10.33 10.53 20.75
N LYS A 252 -11.01 10.47 19.60
CA LYS A 252 -10.63 11.04 18.29
C LYS A 252 -9.35 10.50 17.64
N ASN A 253 -8.64 9.57 18.27
CA ASN A 253 -7.30 9.17 17.81
C ASN A 253 -7.14 7.67 17.53
N LEU A 254 -7.86 6.79 18.22
CA LEU A 254 -7.66 5.35 18.11
C LEU A 254 -8.87 4.68 17.44
N PRO A 255 -8.67 3.97 16.31
CA PRO A 255 -9.75 3.23 15.68
C PRO A 255 -10.12 2.04 16.58
N MET A 256 -11.40 1.95 16.91
CA MET A 256 -11.95 0.97 17.85
C MET A 256 -12.80 -0.09 17.18
N ARG A 257 -13.42 0.27 16.06
CA ARG A 257 -14.21 -0.61 15.20
C ARG A 257 -14.08 -0.13 13.77
N TYR A 258 -14.46 -1.02 12.86
CA TYR A 258 -14.57 -0.66 11.47
C TYR A 258 -15.72 -1.43 10.83
N GLU A 259 -16.28 -0.86 9.78
CA GLU A 259 -17.24 -1.51 8.91
C GLU A 259 -16.86 -1.30 7.45
N LEU A 260 -17.22 -2.28 6.62
CA LEU A 260 -17.08 -2.18 5.19
C LEU A 260 -18.33 -1.50 4.63
N THR A 261 -18.15 -0.32 4.04
CA THR A 261 -19.22 0.47 3.45
C THR A 261 -19.06 0.56 1.95
N GLU A 262 -20.17 0.49 1.22
CA GLU A 262 -20.22 0.86 -0.19
C GLU A 262 -20.54 2.34 -0.29
N GLU A 263 -19.64 3.10 -0.91
CA GLU A 263 -19.79 4.53 -1.07
C GLU A 263 -19.61 4.97 -2.50
N ARG A 264 -20.09 6.19 -2.78
CA ARG A 264 -19.97 6.83 -4.09
C ARG A 264 -18.97 7.97 -3.99
N GLU A 265 -17.99 7.97 -4.88
CA GLU A 265 -16.86 8.91 -4.80
C GLU A 265 -17.34 10.33 -5.12
N LYS A 266 -16.96 11.28 -4.27
CA LYS A 266 -17.31 12.70 -4.40
C LYS A 266 -16.04 13.50 -4.67
N THR A 267 -15.94 14.09 -5.86
CA THR A 267 -14.88 15.06 -6.15
C THR A 267 -15.31 16.42 -5.60
N VAL A 268 -15.17 16.63 -4.29
CA VAL A 268 -15.40 17.96 -3.67
C VAL A 268 -14.15 18.81 -3.85
N LEU A 269 -14.34 20.09 -4.23
CA LEU A 269 -13.31 21.13 -4.35
C LEU A 269 -12.22 20.95 -3.28
N GLU A 270 -11.04 20.57 -3.76
CA GLU A 270 -9.99 19.98 -2.93
C GLU A 270 -9.23 21.09 -2.19
N ASN A 271 -9.12 20.97 -0.87
CA ASN A 271 -8.03 21.66 -0.17
C ASN A 271 -6.70 21.00 -0.62
N LYS A 272 -5.58 21.70 -0.46
CA LYS A 272 -4.25 21.25 -0.92
C LYS A 272 -3.88 19.86 -0.38
N GLU A 273 -4.30 19.52 0.83
CA GLU A 273 -3.97 18.24 1.45
C GLU A 273 -4.74 17.08 0.83
N ASP A 274 -6.01 17.28 0.47
CA ASP A 274 -6.85 16.25 -0.12
C ASP A 274 -6.42 15.98 -1.58
N THR A 275 -5.95 17.01 -2.28
CA THR A 275 -5.22 16.83 -3.56
C THR A 275 -3.95 16.00 -3.37
N ASN A 276 -3.16 16.25 -2.32
CA ASN A 276 -1.94 15.46 -2.07
C ASN A 276 -2.27 13.99 -1.79
N VAL A 277 -3.29 13.70 -0.98
CA VAL A 277 -3.75 12.32 -0.73
C VAL A 277 -4.17 11.66 -2.03
N LYS A 278 -4.97 12.33 -2.84
CA LYS A 278 -5.41 11.84 -4.15
C LYS A 278 -4.23 11.53 -5.06
N ASN A 279 -3.26 12.44 -5.14
CA ASN A 279 -2.05 12.25 -5.94
C ASN A 279 -1.24 11.04 -5.47
N VAL A 280 -1.10 10.82 -4.15
CA VAL A 280 -0.45 9.62 -3.60
C VAL A 280 -1.23 8.37 -3.97
N ARG A 281 -2.56 8.35 -3.79
CA ARG A 281 -3.41 7.20 -4.18
C ARG A 281 -3.27 6.87 -5.67
N ASN A 282 -3.14 7.88 -6.52
CA ASN A 282 -2.96 7.69 -7.96
C ASN A 282 -1.70 6.88 -8.29
N LEU A 283 -0.65 6.95 -7.45
CA LEU A 283 0.57 6.16 -7.67
C LEU A 283 0.36 4.64 -7.59
N PHE A 284 -0.71 4.19 -6.95
CA PHE A 284 -0.99 2.77 -6.71
C PHE A 284 -2.11 2.22 -7.59
N ARG A 285 -2.79 3.05 -8.39
CA ARG A 285 -3.96 2.64 -9.18
C ARG A 285 -3.70 1.47 -10.11
N TRP A 286 -2.48 1.38 -10.64
CA TRP A 286 -2.05 0.32 -11.53
C TRP A 286 -1.95 -1.07 -10.85
N LEU A 287 -1.96 -1.13 -9.52
CA LEU A 287 -1.97 -2.35 -8.72
C LEU A 287 -3.38 -2.89 -8.44
N TYR A 288 -4.41 -2.08 -8.64
CA TYR A 288 -5.79 -2.44 -8.26
C TYR A 288 -6.32 -3.57 -9.14
N GLY A 289 -7.07 -4.50 -8.55
CA GLY A 289 -7.66 -5.64 -9.26
C GLY A 289 -6.68 -6.72 -9.72
N ARG A 290 -5.37 -6.58 -9.44
CA ARG A 290 -4.38 -7.62 -9.79
C ARG A 290 -4.54 -8.84 -8.88
N SER A 291 -4.50 -10.05 -9.46
CA SER A 291 -4.56 -11.29 -8.68
C SER A 291 -3.25 -11.56 -7.96
N PHE A 292 -3.34 -11.91 -6.69
CA PHE A 292 -2.21 -12.31 -5.84
C PHE A 292 -2.11 -13.83 -5.70
N GLU A 293 -3.03 -14.57 -6.34
CA GLU A 293 -3.03 -16.02 -6.29
C GLU A 293 -1.73 -16.56 -6.91
N LYS A 294 -1.00 -17.35 -6.12
CA LYS A 294 0.10 -18.16 -6.64
C LYS A 294 -0.48 -18.97 -7.80
N LYS A 295 0.00 -18.74 -9.03
CA LYS A 295 -0.15 -19.75 -10.08
C LYS A 295 0.36 -21.05 -9.47
N LYS A 296 -0.53 -22.03 -9.29
CA LYS A 296 -0.10 -23.42 -9.10
C LYS A 296 0.75 -23.72 -10.33
N ILE A 297 2.06 -23.84 -10.13
CA ILE A 297 2.91 -24.50 -11.10
C ILE A 297 2.37 -25.93 -11.13
N ILE A 298 1.68 -26.28 -12.21
CA ILE A 298 1.25 -27.65 -12.52
C ILE A 298 2.50 -28.45 -12.87
#